data_AF-W4FKA2-F1
#
_entry.id   AF-W4FKA2-F1
#
_cell.length_a   1.000
_cell.length_b   1.000
_cell.length_c   1.000
_cell.angle_alpha   90.00
_cell.angle_beta   90.00
_cell.angle_gamma   90.00
#
_symmetry.space_group_name_H-M   'P 1'
#
loop_
_entity.id
_entity.type
_entity.pdbx_description
1 polymer ?
#
loop_
_entity_poly.entity_id
_entity_poly.type
_entity_poly.pdbx_seq_one_letter_code
_entity_poly.pdbx_strand_id
1 'polypeptide(L)'
;MFINLMMFWLMCVEGFICILLCIPFFKHATQAVVNFLSSNVFTATSHLTTVGYGILALVGVMFLANLQTTYNHHMSDEAVSDGFRIRLLAAQRDMYISGICLFLNLLLQMLYSSMVVNIKLEKSLGAMEKQAKGASSSYTNLLEEHEILQKQLKKLVGLDGTTDLTSLEKLLKENAAYETEVASLKKSVAASDAAIAQVKKQADSQSAAYLKLLDETTAKGDQAQEIKDLHAQVVDLKQTVNDLTKDRDSLKTQIQDYDFMFAEAKKKAE
;
A
#
# COMPACT_ATOMS: atom_id res chain seq x y z
N MET A 1 -12.62 -21.24 50.62
CA MET A 1 -12.50 -22.68 50.29
C MET A 1 -12.47 -22.93 48.77
N PHE A 2 -13.43 -22.39 47.99
CA PHE A 2 -13.45 -22.58 46.52
C PHE A 2 -12.21 -22.04 45.80
N ILE A 3 -11.73 -20.85 46.18
CA ILE A 3 -10.52 -20.23 45.61
C ILE A 3 -9.27 -21.09 45.84
N ASN A 4 -9.12 -21.67 47.03
CA ASN A 4 -7.96 -22.51 47.36
C ASN A 4 -7.97 -23.83 46.58
N LEU A 5 -9.16 -24.40 46.35
CA LEU A 5 -9.32 -25.57 45.47
C LEU A 5 -8.95 -25.23 44.02
N MET A 6 -9.36 -24.06 43.54
CA MET A 6 -8.99 -23.56 42.21
C MET A 6 -7.48 -23.35 42.07
N MET A 7 -6.82 -22.76 43.07
CA MET A 7 -5.36 -22.58 43.07
C MET A 7 -4.62 -23.92 43.10
N PHE A 8 -5.12 -24.91 43.83
CA PHE A 8 -4.54 -26.24 43.85
C PHE A 8 -4.60 -26.92 42.47
N TRP A 9 -5.75 -26.85 41.79
CA TRP A 9 -5.88 -27.37 40.43
C TRP A 9 -4.99 -26.62 39.43
N LEU A 10 -4.90 -25.30 39.56
CA LEU A 10 -4.00 -24.47 38.75
C LEU A 10 -2.54 -24.88 38.95
N MET A 11 -2.11 -25.12 40.19
CA MET A 11 -0.78 -25.63 40.52
C MET A 11 -0.50 -26.98 39.84
N CYS A 12 -1.44 -27.93 39.93
CA CYS A 12 -1.28 -29.25 39.30
C CYS A 12 -1.16 -29.15 37.78
N VAL A 13 -1.96 -28.29 37.15
CA VAL A 13 -1.94 -28.07 35.70
C VAL A 13 -0.64 -27.38 35.27
N GLU A 14 -0.26 -26.28 35.93
CA GLU A 14 1.00 -25.57 35.64
C GLU A 14 2.21 -26.48 35.85
N GLY A 15 2.24 -27.26 36.94
CA GLY A 15 3.30 -28.22 37.21
C GLY A 15 3.41 -29.31 36.15
N PHE A 16 2.27 -29.85 35.70
CA PHE A 16 2.24 -30.82 34.62
C PHE A 16 2.76 -30.24 33.30
N ILE A 17 2.35 -29.02 32.96
CA ILE A 17 2.82 -28.31 31.76
C ILE A 17 4.32 -28.04 31.85
N CYS A 18 4.83 -27.59 33.01
CA CYS A 18 6.27 -27.38 33.24
C CYS A 18 7.07 -28.67 33.03
N ILE A 19 6.61 -29.79 33.58
CA ILE A 19 7.27 -31.10 33.41
C ILE A 19 7.24 -31.50 31.94
N LEU A 20 6.10 -31.35 31.26
CA LEU A 20 5.94 -31.67 29.84
C LEU A 20 6.87 -30.81 28.96
N LEU A 21 7.01 -29.51 29.27
CA LEU A 21 7.84 -28.58 28.50
C LEU A 21 9.35 -28.78 28.78
N CYS A 22 9.72 -29.26 29.96
CA CYS A 22 11.10 -29.58 30.32
C CYS A 22 11.62 -30.88 29.69
N ILE A 23 10.76 -31.74 29.14
CA ILE A 23 11.19 -33.00 28.52
C ILE A 23 11.72 -32.73 27.09
N PRO A 24 13.01 -33.05 26.81
CA PRO A 24 13.65 -32.73 25.52
C PRO A 24 13.23 -33.66 24.36
N PHE A 25 12.37 -34.65 24.60
CA PHE A 25 12.06 -35.73 23.65
C PHE A 25 11.15 -35.32 22.48
N PHE A 26 10.46 -34.18 22.56
CA PHE A 26 9.40 -33.83 21.62
C PHE A 26 9.77 -32.69 20.64
N LYS A 27 11.06 -32.48 20.32
CA LYS A 27 11.55 -31.29 19.56
C LYS A 27 10.66 -30.82 18.41
N HIS A 28 10.24 -31.69 17.49
CA HIS A 28 9.39 -31.28 16.36
C HIS A 28 7.95 -30.93 16.76
N ALA A 29 7.37 -31.65 17.71
CA ALA A 29 6.01 -31.39 18.16
C ALA A 29 5.93 -30.26 19.20
N THR A 30 6.95 -30.06 20.05
CA THR A 30 7.08 -28.86 20.88
C THR A 30 7.33 -27.63 20.01
N GLN A 31 8.11 -27.73 18.94
CA GLN A 31 8.32 -26.63 17.99
C GLN A 31 7.05 -26.34 17.17
N ALA A 32 6.25 -27.35 16.82
CA ALA A 32 4.95 -27.17 16.18
C ALA A 32 3.90 -26.57 17.13
N VAL A 33 3.81 -27.07 18.37
CA VAL A 33 2.92 -26.55 19.42
C VAL A 33 3.31 -25.12 19.79
N VAL A 34 4.60 -24.81 19.92
CA VAL A 34 5.07 -23.44 20.20
C VAL A 34 4.91 -22.53 19.00
N ASN A 35 5.11 -23.00 17.77
CA ASN A 35 4.77 -22.19 16.58
C ASN A 35 3.27 -21.92 16.52
N PHE A 36 2.42 -22.92 16.79
CA PHE A 36 0.96 -22.76 16.85
C PHE A 36 0.53 -21.81 17.98
N LEU A 37 1.13 -21.93 19.17
CA LEU A 37 0.88 -21.07 20.31
C LEU A 37 1.40 -19.64 20.07
N SER A 38 2.56 -19.48 19.43
CA SER A 38 3.07 -18.17 19.03
C SER A 38 2.23 -17.51 17.94
N SER A 39 1.66 -18.30 17.02
CA SER A 39 0.86 -17.82 15.89
C SER A 39 -0.59 -17.53 16.27
N ASN A 40 -1.17 -18.30 17.19
CA ASN A 40 -2.59 -18.23 17.54
C ASN A 40 -2.86 -17.57 18.90
N VAL A 41 -1.86 -17.54 19.79
CA VAL A 41 -2.07 -17.20 21.21
C VAL A 41 -1.15 -16.07 21.69
N PHE A 42 0.08 -15.96 21.18
CA PHE A 42 1.10 -15.08 21.78
C PHE A 42 1.94 -14.32 20.74
N THR A 43 1.31 -13.77 19.70
CA THR A 43 1.89 -12.62 18.98
C THR A 43 2.08 -11.49 20.00
N ALA A 44 3.17 -10.73 19.95
CA ALA A 44 3.60 -9.74 20.95
C ALA A 44 2.58 -8.62 21.30
N THR A 45 1.39 -8.64 20.70
CA THR A 45 0.26 -7.71 20.88
C THR A 45 -1.07 -8.44 21.16
N SER A 46 -1.04 -9.72 21.51
CA SER A 46 -2.23 -10.51 21.84
C SER A 46 -2.72 -10.23 23.26
N HIS A 47 -4.04 -10.07 23.41
CA HIS A 47 -4.76 -9.96 24.69
C HIS A 47 -4.39 -11.06 25.70
N LEU A 48 -3.95 -12.24 25.23
CA LEU A 48 -3.60 -13.36 26.11
C LEU A 48 -2.27 -13.16 26.85
N THR A 49 -1.36 -12.34 26.32
CA THR A 49 -0.11 -11.99 27.00
C THR A 49 -0.38 -11.09 28.20
N THR A 50 -1.25 -10.10 28.00
CA THR A 50 -1.78 -9.21 29.03
C THR A 50 -2.58 -10.01 30.07
N VAL A 51 -3.36 -11.00 29.63
CA VAL A 51 -4.07 -11.92 30.55
C VAL A 51 -3.10 -12.75 31.38
N GLY A 52 -2.01 -13.27 30.79
CA GLY A 52 -0.97 -14.00 31.52
C GLY A 52 -0.31 -13.16 32.62
N TYR A 53 0.10 -11.93 32.29
CA TYR A 53 0.60 -10.98 33.29
C TYR A 53 -0.46 -10.58 34.32
N GLY A 54 -1.74 -10.49 33.92
CA GLY A 54 -2.85 -10.23 34.82
C GLY A 54 -3.09 -11.36 35.83
N ILE A 55 -3.03 -12.62 35.39
CA ILE A 55 -3.12 -13.80 36.25
C ILE A 55 -1.93 -13.84 37.21
N LEU A 56 -0.71 -13.57 36.72
CA LEU A 56 0.49 -13.49 37.55
C LEU A 56 0.35 -12.39 38.63
N ALA A 57 -0.13 -11.20 38.26
CA ALA A 57 -0.36 -10.11 39.20
C ALA A 57 -1.42 -10.47 40.25
N LEU A 58 -2.52 -11.13 39.84
CA LEU A 58 -3.57 -11.59 40.75
C LEU A 58 -3.05 -12.65 41.73
N VAL A 59 -2.30 -13.65 41.25
CA VAL A 59 -1.66 -14.67 42.11
C VAL A 59 -0.63 -14.02 43.04
N GLY A 60 0.11 -13.02 42.56
CA GLY A 60 1.06 -12.23 43.34
C GLY A 60 0.40 -11.47 44.49
N VAL A 61 -0.73 -10.80 44.23
CA VAL A 61 -1.51 -10.11 45.27
C VAL A 61 -2.06 -11.11 46.29
N MET A 62 -2.55 -12.26 45.84
CA MET A 62 -3.02 -13.32 46.74
C MET A 62 -1.89 -13.89 47.62
N PHE A 63 -0.70 -14.08 47.05
CA PHE A 63 0.49 -14.50 47.79
C PHE A 63 0.88 -13.45 48.86
N LEU A 64 0.91 -12.17 48.50
CA LEU A 64 1.20 -11.09 49.44
C LEU A 64 0.16 -10.98 50.56
N ALA A 65 -1.13 -11.18 50.24
CA ALA A 65 -2.20 -11.19 51.24
C ALA A 65 -2.06 -12.36 52.23
N ASN A 66 -1.71 -13.56 51.74
CA ASN A 66 -1.44 -14.74 52.57
C ASN A 66 -0.15 -14.57 53.40
N LEU A 67 0.88 -13.94 52.83
CA LEU A 67 2.14 -13.63 53.50
C LEU A 67 1.92 -12.62 54.64
N GLN A 68 1.20 -11.54 54.37
CA GLN A 68 0.83 -10.54 55.38
C GLN A 68 -0.02 -11.16 56.50
N THR A 69 -0.98 -12.02 56.14
CA THR A 69 -1.80 -12.73 57.12
C THR A 69 -0.94 -13.64 58.00
N THR A 70 -0.04 -14.42 57.40
CA THR A 70 0.87 -15.31 58.14
C THR A 70 1.81 -14.54 59.06
N TYR A 71 2.38 -13.41 58.59
CA TYR A 71 3.25 -12.54 59.38
C TYR A 71 2.52 -11.92 60.58
N ASN A 72 1.33 -11.37 60.36
CA ASN A 72 0.51 -10.76 61.42
C ASN A 72 0.11 -11.80 62.49
N HIS A 73 -0.16 -13.05 62.10
CA HIS A 73 -0.48 -14.10 63.06
C HIS A 73 0.75 -14.60 63.82
N HIS A 74 1.96 -14.45 63.26
CA HIS A 74 3.21 -14.85 63.93
C HIS A 74 3.68 -13.81 64.97
N MET A 75 3.32 -12.53 64.80
CA MET A 75 3.67 -11.43 65.72
C MET A 75 2.67 -11.24 66.86
N SER A 76 1.52 -11.90 66.82
CA SER A 76 0.49 -11.80 67.87
C SER A 76 0.74 -12.84 68.96
N ASP A 77 0.96 -12.38 70.19
CA ASP A 77 1.26 -13.19 71.39
C ASP A 77 0.05 -14.05 71.86
N GLU A 78 -1.11 -13.88 71.21
CA GLU A 78 -2.34 -14.69 71.42
C GLU A 78 -2.31 -16.07 70.73
N ALA A 79 -1.16 -16.49 70.20
CA ALA A 79 -0.95 -17.72 69.41
C ALA A 79 -1.23 -19.06 70.15
N VAL A 80 -1.72 -19.01 71.40
CA VAL A 80 -1.90 -20.17 72.28
C VAL A 80 -3.30 -20.79 72.19
N SER A 81 -4.29 -20.13 71.59
CA SER A 81 -5.63 -20.71 71.36
C SER A 81 -5.62 -21.71 70.19
N ASP A 82 -6.14 -22.92 70.39
CA ASP A 82 -6.19 -23.97 69.35
C ASP A 82 -6.92 -23.53 68.07
N GLY A 83 -7.93 -22.67 68.18
CA GLY A 83 -8.63 -22.10 67.00
C GLY A 83 -7.74 -21.18 66.15
N PHE A 84 -6.77 -20.51 66.77
CA PHE A 84 -5.81 -19.65 66.09
C PHE A 84 -4.73 -20.46 65.37
N ARG A 85 -4.24 -21.53 66.00
CA ARG A 85 -3.27 -22.46 65.41
C ARG A 85 -3.79 -23.10 64.12
N ILE A 86 -5.07 -23.49 64.09
CA ILE A 86 -5.72 -24.05 62.89
C ILE A 86 -5.76 -23.02 61.75
N ARG A 87 -6.04 -21.75 62.06
CA ARG A 87 -6.07 -20.67 61.06
C ARG A 87 -4.68 -20.32 60.54
N LEU A 88 -3.66 -20.33 61.40
CA LEU A 88 -2.26 -20.14 61.02
C LEU A 88 -1.77 -21.24 60.07
N LEU A 89 -2.06 -22.51 60.37
CA LEU A 89 -1.69 -23.63 59.51
C LEU A 89 -2.41 -23.58 58.15
N ALA A 90 -3.66 -23.11 58.13
CA ALA A 90 -4.39 -22.89 56.89
C ALA A 90 -3.76 -21.77 56.03
N ALA A 91 -3.41 -20.63 56.65
CA ALA A 91 -2.75 -19.52 55.96
C ALA A 91 -1.37 -19.89 55.44
N GLN A 92 -0.59 -20.65 56.22
CA GLN A 92 0.74 -21.13 55.82
C GLN A 92 0.66 -22.08 54.61
N ARG A 93 -0.31 -23.02 54.61
CA ARG A 93 -0.55 -23.90 53.45
C ARG A 93 -0.90 -23.08 52.20
N ASP A 94 -1.83 -22.13 52.33
CA ASP A 94 -2.30 -21.34 51.20
C ASP A 94 -1.19 -20.40 50.67
N MET A 95 -0.29 -19.92 51.54
CA MET A 95 0.93 -19.21 51.16
C MET A 95 1.90 -20.09 50.36
N TYR A 96 2.13 -21.35 50.76
CA TYR A 96 2.99 -22.26 49.99
C TYR A 96 2.41 -22.62 48.63
N ILE A 97 1.11 -22.88 48.54
CA ILE A 97 0.44 -23.20 47.27
C ILE A 97 0.53 -21.99 46.33
N SER A 98 0.18 -20.79 46.80
CA SER A 98 0.27 -19.57 45.98
C SER A 98 1.71 -19.21 45.60
N GLY A 99 2.69 -19.46 46.48
CA GLY A 99 4.11 -19.25 46.20
C GLY A 99 4.65 -20.19 45.12
N ILE A 100 4.30 -21.47 45.18
CA ILE A 100 4.70 -22.45 44.15
C ILE A 100 4.02 -22.14 42.82
N CYS A 101 2.73 -21.77 42.80
CA CYS A 101 2.05 -21.29 41.59
C CYS A 101 2.77 -20.09 40.96
N LEU A 102 3.11 -19.07 41.77
CA LEU A 102 3.82 -17.89 41.27
C LEU A 102 5.17 -18.27 40.65
N PHE A 103 5.92 -19.13 41.34
CA PHE A 103 7.19 -19.64 40.84
C PHE A 103 7.05 -20.41 39.53
N LEU A 104 6.09 -21.34 39.45
CA LEU A 104 5.83 -22.11 38.23
C LEU A 104 5.38 -21.23 37.08
N ASN A 105 4.52 -20.25 37.33
CA ASN A 105 4.06 -19.31 36.31
C ASN A 105 5.22 -18.47 35.74
N LEU A 106 6.10 -17.97 36.62
CA LEU A 106 7.29 -17.23 36.22
C LEU A 106 8.29 -18.10 35.46
N LEU A 107 8.52 -19.33 35.92
CA LEU A 107 9.32 -20.32 35.21
C LEU A 107 8.75 -20.62 33.82
N LEU A 108 7.44 -20.79 33.69
CA LEU A 108 6.78 -21.09 32.43
C LEU A 108 6.95 -19.94 31.44
N GLN A 109 6.84 -18.71 31.92
CA GLN A 109 7.05 -17.51 31.12
C GLN A 109 8.51 -17.36 30.65
N MET A 110 9.45 -17.62 31.54
CA MET A 110 10.88 -17.62 31.22
C MET A 110 11.22 -18.70 30.18
N LEU A 111 10.72 -19.93 30.40
CA LEU A 111 10.97 -21.09 29.54
C LEU A 111 10.36 -20.87 28.15
N TYR A 112 9.14 -20.35 28.08
CA TYR A 112 8.49 -20.02 26.82
C TYR A 112 9.24 -18.93 26.04
N SER A 113 9.61 -17.82 26.70
CA SER A 113 10.39 -16.74 26.07
C SER A 113 11.71 -17.25 25.51
N SER A 114 12.43 -18.06 26.30
CA SER A 114 13.66 -18.72 25.86
C SER A 114 13.42 -19.62 24.65
N MET A 115 12.34 -20.38 24.64
CA MET A 115 11.99 -21.28 23.53
C MET A 115 11.67 -20.53 22.23
N VAL A 116 10.92 -19.42 22.30
CA VAL A 116 10.62 -18.57 21.14
C VAL A 116 11.91 -17.99 20.54
N VAL A 117 12.83 -17.51 21.39
CA VAL A 117 14.13 -17.00 20.93
C VAL A 117 14.93 -18.11 20.26
N ASN A 118 15.00 -19.30 20.85
CA ASN A 118 15.70 -20.45 20.27
C ASN A 118 15.13 -20.84 18.89
N ILE A 119 13.81 -20.91 18.74
CA ILE A 119 13.16 -21.22 17.45
C ILE A 119 13.46 -20.17 16.39
N LYS A 120 13.42 -18.87 16.76
CA LYS A 120 13.75 -17.77 15.84
C LYS A 120 15.22 -17.86 15.42
N LEU A 121 16.10 -18.18 16.35
CA LEU A 121 17.53 -18.32 16.11
C LEU A 121 17.83 -19.51 15.18
N GLU A 122 17.19 -20.66 15.41
CA GLU A 122 17.32 -21.84 14.56
C GLU A 122 16.84 -21.57 13.13
N LYS A 123 15.69 -20.89 12.95
CA LYS A 123 15.20 -20.46 11.64
C LYS A 123 16.17 -19.50 10.95
N SER A 124 16.73 -18.54 11.68
CA SER A 124 17.71 -17.58 11.16
C SER A 124 19.01 -18.28 10.74
N LEU A 125 19.47 -19.25 11.53
CA LEU A 125 20.67 -20.03 11.23
C LEU A 125 20.45 -20.87 9.97
N GLY A 126 19.31 -21.57 9.85
CA GLY A 126 18.99 -22.33 8.64
C GLY A 126 18.88 -21.45 7.38
N ALA A 127 18.31 -20.24 7.50
CA ALA A 127 18.28 -19.27 6.40
C ALA A 127 19.69 -18.78 6.03
N MET A 128 20.53 -18.46 7.03
CA MET A 128 21.91 -18.02 6.83
C MET A 128 22.78 -19.12 6.21
N GLU A 129 22.60 -20.37 6.63
CA GLU A 129 23.27 -21.53 6.04
C GLU A 129 22.87 -21.72 4.57
N LYS A 130 21.58 -21.60 4.25
CA LYS A 130 21.10 -21.66 2.87
C LYS A 130 21.63 -20.51 2.02
N GLN A 131 21.72 -19.31 2.60
CA GLN A 131 22.31 -18.15 1.94
C GLN A 131 23.81 -18.32 1.72
N ALA A 132 24.55 -18.82 2.71
CA ALA A 132 25.98 -19.10 2.60
C ALA A 132 26.27 -20.19 1.55
N LYS A 133 25.48 -21.27 1.54
CA LYS A 133 25.54 -22.31 0.50
C LYS A 133 25.20 -21.77 -0.89
N GLY A 134 24.16 -20.94 -0.99
CA GLY A 134 23.78 -20.30 -2.25
C GLY A 134 24.86 -19.35 -2.78
N ALA A 135 25.43 -18.51 -1.90
CA ALA A 135 26.54 -17.63 -2.26
C ALA A 135 27.78 -18.43 -2.65
N SER A 136 28.17 -19.45 -1.88
CA SER A 136 29.31 -20.32 -2.20
C SER A 136 29.13 -21.01 -3.55
N SER A 137 27.94 -21.55 -3.85
CA SER A 137 27.65 -22.16 -5.14
C SER A 137 27.66 -21.14 -6.28
N SER A 138 27.19 -19.92 -6.04
CA SER A 138 27.31 -18.85 -7.03
C SER A 138 28.78 -18.49 -7.28
N TYR A 139 29.60 -18.39 -6.23
CA TYR A 139 31.04 -18.12 -6.35
C TYR A 139 31.78 -19.22 -7.11
N THR A 140 31.46 -20.51 -6.87
CA THR A 140 32.07 -21.62 -7.63
C THR A 140 31.69 -21.56 -9.10
N ASN A 141 30.42 -21.28 -9.41
CA ASN A 141 29.96 -21.14 -10.80
C ASN A 141 30.64 -19.95 -11.50
N LEU A 142 30.79 -18.81 -10.83
CA LEU A 142 31.51 -17.66 -11.37
C LEU A 142 33.00 -17.95 -11.60
N LEU A 143 33.64 -18.72 -10.70
CA LEU A 143 35.03 -19.15 -10.90
C LEU A 143 35.16 -20.07 -12.10
N GLU A 144 34.25 -21.03 -12.28
CA GLU A 144 34.22 -21.92 -13.45
C GLU A 144 33.99 -21.15 -14.75
N GLU A 145 33.03 -20.22 -14.77
CA GLU A 145 32.79 -19.34 -15.92
C GLU A 145 34.04 -18.49 -16.25
N HIS A 146 34.69 -17.93 -15.22
CA HIS A 146 35.91 -17.15 -15.40
C HIS A 146 37.06 -18.01 -15.95
N GLU A 147 37.20 -19.27 -15.51
CA GLU A 147 38.18 -20.20 -16.10
C GLU A 147 37.86 -20.55 -17.56
N ILE A 148 36.59 -20.77 -17.90
CA ILE A 148 36.16 -21.06 -19.27
C ILE A 148 36.43 -19.85 -20.17
N LEU A 149 36.04 -18.65 -19.72
CA LEU A 149 36.32 -17.39 -20.40
C LEU A 149 37.83 -17.17 -20.55
N GLN A 150 38.64 -17.45 -19.53
CA GLN A 150 40.09 -17.34 -19.61
C GLN A 150 40.68 -18.37 -20.60
N LYS A 151 40.17 -19.60 -20.64
CA LYS A 151 40.58 -20.62 -21.64
C LYS A 151 40.16 -20.22 -23.05
N GLN A 152 38.96 -19.67 -23.23
CA GLN A 152 38.48 -19.14 -24.51
C GLN A 152 39.31 -17.93 -24.94
N LEU A 153 39.59 -17.00 -24.04
CA LEU A 153 40.45 -15.84 -24.27
C LEU A 153 41.86 -16.28 -24.64
N LYS A 154 42.46 -17.26 -23.94
CA LYS A 154 43.76 -17.83 -24.31
C LYS A 154 43.75 -18.51 -25.69
N LYS A 155 42.64 -19.18 -26.06
CA LYS A 155 42.46 -19.76 -27.40
C LYS A 155 42.25 -18.69 -28.48
N LEU A 156 41.54 -17.60 -28.18
CA LEU A 156 41.30 -16.47 -29.10
C LEU A 156 42.54 -15.59 -29.28
N VAL A 157 43.27 -15.36 -28.20
CA VAL A 157 44.50 -14.55 -28.15
C VAL A 157 45.68 -15.33 -28.73
N GLY A 158 45.60 -16.65 -28.88
CA GLY A 158 46.54 -17.45 -29.68
C GLY A 158 47.98 -17.06 -29.46
N LEU A 159 48.47 -17.10 -28.21
CA LEU A 159 49.85 -16.72 -27.91
C LEU A 159 50.53 -17.78 -27.06
N ASP A 160 51.18 -18.71 -27.76
CA ASP A 160 52.61 -18.91 -27.50
C ASP A 160 53.31 -17.56 -27.77
N GLY A 161 53.72 -16.88 -26.70
CA GLY A 161 54.98 -16.14 -26.60
C GLY A 161 55.40 -15.06 -27.62
N THR A 162 54.65 -14.71 -28.65
CA THR A 162 55.03 -13.63 -29.59
C THR A 162 53.85 -12.75 -29.89
N THR A 163 53.75 -11.65 -29.15
CA THR A 163 52.81 -10.56 -29.39
C THR A 163 53.18 -9.93 -30.73
N ASP A 164 52.47 -10.30 -31.79
CA ASP A 164 52.59 -9.63 -33.08
C ASP A 164 52.11 -8.18 -32.92
N LEU A 165 53.08 -7.27 -32.87
CA LEU A 165 52.95 -5.81 -32.75
C LEU A 165 51.92 -5.22 -33.74
N THR A 166 51.74 -5.88 -34.88
CA THR A 166 50.79 -5.59 -35.94
C THR A 166 49.32 -5.77 -35.55
N SER A 167 48.99 -6.72 -34.65
CA SER A 167 47.62 -6.94 -34.18
C SER A 167 47.17 -5.85 -33.20
N LEU A 168 48.09 -5.41 -32.33
CA LEU A 168 47.85 -4.36 -31.35
C LEU A 168 47.70 -2.99 -32.01
N GLU A 169 48.53 -2.68 -33.02
CA GLU A 169 48.39 -1.47 -33.83
C GLU A 169 47.07 -1.42 -34.62
N LYS A 170 46.58 -2.57 -35.08
CA LYS A 170 45.30 -2.65 -35.79
C LYS A 170 44.11 -2.39 -34.86
N LEU A 171 44.13 -2.97 -33.65
CA LEU A 171 43.11 -2.72 -32.61
C LEU A 171 43.14 -1.27 -32.11
N LEU A 172 44.31 -0.65 -32.02
CA LEU A 172 44.43 0.76 -31.64
C LEU A 172 43.82 1.69 -32.72
N LYS A 173 44.07 1.41 -34.00
CA LYS A 173 43.47 2.15 -35.12
C LYS A 173 41.95 1.95 -35.21
N GLU A 174 41.47 0.76 -34.91
CA GLU A 174 40.05 0.43 -34.91
C GLU A 174 39.30 1.12 -33.75
N ASN A 175 39.89 1.17 -32.54
CA ASN A 175 39.34 1.96 -31.43
C ASN A 175 39.33 3.47 -31.73
N ALA A 176 40.39 4.00 -32.34
CA ALA A 176 40.43 5.41 -32.75
C ALA A 176 39.35 5.70 -33.82
N ALA A 177 39.13 4.78 -34.76
CA ALA A 177 38.04 4.89 -35.74
C ALA A 177 36.67 4.88 -35.06
N TYR A 178 36.42 3.95 -34.12
CA TYR A 178 35.16 3.89 -33.38
C TYR A 178 34.92 5.12 -32.50
N GLU A 179 35.93 5.70 -31.87
CA GLU A 179 35.75 6.96 -31.13
C GLU A 179 35.33 8.11 -32.06
N THR A 180 35.93 8.20 -33.26
CA THR A 180 35.53 9.22 -34.24
C THR A 180 34.12 8.98 -34.79
N GLU A 181 33.73 7.73 -35.00
CA GLU A 181 32.39 7.37 -35.46
C GLU A 181 31.35 7.67 -34.38
N VAL A 182 31.62 7.32 -33.12
CA VAL A 182 30.76 7.65 -31.96
C VAL A 182 30.63 9.16 -31.79
N ALA A 183 31.70 9.94 -31.96
CA ALA A 183 31.63 11.40 -31.91
C ALA A 183 30.77 11.98 -33.04
N SER A 184 30.86 11.42 -34.25
CA SER A 184 30.06 11.83 -35.40
C SER A 184 28.57 11.49 -35.24
N LEU A 185 28.28 10.29 -34.74
CA LEU A 185 26.93 9.81 -34.45
C LEU A 185 26.30 10.64 -33.33
N LYS A 186 27.05 10.94 -32.26
CA LYS A 186 26.57 11.81 -31.17
C LYS A 186 26.21 13.21 -31.68
N LYS A 187 26.98 13.76 -32.62
CA LYS A 187 26.67 15.06 -33.26
C LYS A 187 25.44 14.97 -34.16
N SER A 188 25.26 13.87 -34.88
CA SER A 188 24.07 13.62 -35.72
C SER A 188 22.79 13.43 -34.88
N VAL A 189 22.88 12.71 -33.76
CA VAL A 189 21.78 12.55 -32.80
C VAL A 189 21.40 13.90 -32.19
N ALA A 190 22.37 14.69 -31.73
CA ALA A 190 22.10 16.03 -31.20
C ALA A 190 21.45 16.97 -32.24
N ALA A 191 21.86 16.89 -33.51
CA ALA A 191 21.23 17.64 -34.60
C ALA A 191 19.80 17.16 -34.89
N SER A 192 19.57 15.85 -34.82
CA SER A 192 18.25 15.24 -35.02
C SER A 192 17.28 15.59 -33.88
N ASP A 193 17.74 15.56 -32.62
CA ASP A 193 16.93 15.97 -31.47
C ASP A 193 16.53 17.45 -31.54
N ALA A 194 17.44 18.31 -31.98
CA ALA A 194 17.14 19.72 -32.22
C ALA A 194 16.09 19.91 -33.34
N ALA A 195 16.18 19.13 -34.42
CA ALA A 195 15.17 19.13 -35.48
C ALA A 195 13.82 18.62 -34.99
N ILE A 196 13.77 17.54 -34.20
CA ILE A 196 12.53 17.01 -33.60
C ILE A 196 11.89 18.05 -32.69
N ALA A 197 12.67 18.75 -31.86
CA ALA A 197 12.15 19.81 -31.00
C ALA A 197 11.55 20.97 -31.80
N GLN A 198 12.18 21.36 -32.91
CA GLN A 198 11.65 22.39 -33.81
C GLN A 198 10.37 21.92 -34.51
N VAL A 199 10.33 20.69 -35.02
CA VAL A 199 9.14 20.11 -35.65
C VAL A 199 7.99 20.01 -34.66
N LYS A 200 8.25 19.60 -33.41
CA LYS A 200 7.23 19.54 -32.36
C LYS A 200 6.66 20.93 -32.05
N LYS A 201 7.53 21.95 -31.92
CA LYS A 201 7.09 23.33 -31.71
C LYS A 201 6.26 23.87 -32.89
N GLN A 202 6.61 23.51 -34.12
CA GLN A 202 5.83 23.86 -35.31
C GLN A 202 4.50 23.12 -35.37
N ALA A 203 4.45 21.84 -34.99
CA ALA A 203 3.22 21.06 -34.94
C ALA A 203 2.25 21.62 -33.88
N ASP A 204 2.76 21.99 -32.70
CA ASP A 204 1.97 22.60 -31.62
C ASP A 204 1.41 23.97 -32.07
N SER A 205 2.21 24.80 -32.75
CA SER A 205 1.75 26.11 -33.24
C SER A 205 0.73 25.98 -34.38
N GLN A 206 0.91 25.03 -35.29
CA GLN A 206 -0.06 24.74 -36.34
C GLN A 206 -1.37 24.20 -35.75
N SER A 207 -1.31 23.34 -34.74
CA SER A 207 -2.50 22.82 -34.07
C SER A 207 -3.30 23.93 -33.38
N ALA A 208 -2.61 24.86 -32.71
CA ALA A 208 -3.25 26.03 -32.11
C ALA A 208 -3.91 26.94 -33.17
N ALA A 209 -3.25 27.13 -34.33
CA ALA A 209 -3.83 27.89 -35.45
C ALA A 209 -5.07 27.18 -36.05
N TYR A 210 -5.04 25.86 -36.17
CA TYR A 210 -6.18 25.05 -36.64
C TYR A 210 -7.38 25.14 -35.69
N LEU A 211 -7.16 25.05 -34.37
CA LEU A 211 -8.23 25.20 -33.39
C LEU A 211 -8.89 26.58 -33.48
N LYS A 212 -8.09 27.64 -33.58
CA LYS A 212 -8.61 28.99 -33.76
C LYS A 212 -9.43 29.15 -35.04
N LEU A 213 -8.96 28.55 -36.15
CA LEU A 213 -9.69 28.59 -37.43
C LEU A 213 -11.03 27.82 -37.34
N LEU A 214 -11.05 26.71 -36.61
CA LEU A 214 -12.26 25.93 -36.37
C LEU A 214 -13.29 26.72 -35.54
N ASP A 215 -12.84 27.42 -34.50
CA ASP A 215 -13.69 28.30 -33.69
C ASP A 215 -14.25 29.46 -34.55
N GLU A 216 -13.41 30.10 -35.37
CA GLU A 216 -13.86 31.15 -36.29
C GLU A 216 -14.85 30.62 -37.35
N THR A 217 -14.67 29.39 -37.82
CA THR A 217 -15.59 28.77 -38.78
C THR A 217 -16.92 28.43 -38.14
N THR A 218 -16.90 27.95 -36.90
CA THR A 218 -18.11 27.66 -36.11
C THR A 218 -18.87 28.95 -35.84
N ALA A 219 -18.18 30.00 -35.38
CA ALA A 219 -18.78 31.32 -35.14
C ALA A 219 -19.37 31.94 -36.41
N LYS A 220 -18.70 31.82 -37.56
CA LYS A 220 -19.26 32.25 -38.85
C LYS A 220 -20.48 31.43 -39.27
N GLY A 221 -20.50 30.13 -38.94
CA GLY A 221 -21.67 29.26 -39.14
C GLY A 221 -22.88 29.75 -38.34
N ASP A 222 -22.67 30.08 -37.07
CA ASP A 222 -23.72 30.63 -36.19
C ASP A 222 -24.23 31.99 -36.71
N GLN A 223 -23.33 32.88 -37.12
CA GLN A 223 -23.70 34.16 -37.74
C GLN A 223 -24.49 33.96 -39.06
N ALA A 224 -24.10 32.99 -39.88
CA ALA A 224 -24.82 32.68 -41.11
C ALA A 224 -26.23 32.14 -40.84
N GLN A 225 -26.41 31.39 -39.76
CA GLN A 225 -27.72 30.91 -39.33
C GLN A 225 -28.58 32.06 -38.79
N GLU A 226 -28.01 32.94 -37.97
CA GLU A 226 -28.68 34.15 -37.48
C GLU A 226 -29.14 35.06 -38.64
N ILE A 227 -28.29 35.25 -39.66
CA ILE A 227 -28.65 36.02 -40.87
C ILE A 227 -29.80 35.36 -41.62
N LYS A 228 -29.86 34.03 -41.72
CA LYS A 228 -30.97 33.31 -42.36
C LYS A 228 -32.28 33.51 -41.58
N ASP A 229 -32.23 33.42 -40.24
CA ASP A 229 -33.39 33.59 -39.39
C ASP A 229 -33.92 35.03 -39.45
N LEU A 230 -33.03 36.03 -39.42
CA LEU A 230 -33.36 37.44 -39.68
C LEU A 230 -33.97 37.63 -41.06
N HIS A 231 -33.42 36.99 -42.10
CA HIS A 231 -33.97 37.09 -43.45
C HIS A 231 -35.39 36.50 -43.54
N ALA A 232 -35.64 35.37 -42.87
CA ALA A 232 -36.99 34.78 -42.80
C ALA A 232 -37.99 35.73 -42.12
N GLN A 233 -37.60 36.37 -41.01
CA GLN A 233 -38.42 37.39 -40.34
C GLN A 233 -38.70 38.59 -41.24
N VAL A 234 -37.71 39.07 -41.99
CA VAL A 234 -37.90 40.19 -42.93
C VAL A 234 -38.86 39.83 -44.06
N VAL A 235 -38.83 38.59 -44.56
CA VAL A 235 -39.76 38.10 -45.58
C VAL A 235 -41.19 38.06 -45.03
N ASP A 236 -41.40 37.53 -43.83
CA ASP A 236 -42.71 37.48 -43.17
C ASP A 236 -43.26 38.89 -42.89
N LEU A 237 -42.41 39.79 -42.41
CA LEU A 237 -42.77 41.19 -42.19
C LEU A 237 -43.14 41.90 -43.50
N LYS A 238 -42.41 41.61 -44.58
CA LYS A 238 -42.71 42.14 -45.92
C LYS A 238 -44.05 41.64 -46.44
N GLN A 239 -44.40 40.38 -46.18
CA GLN A 239 -45.70 39.82 -46.53
C GLN A 239 -46.83 40.48 -45.74
N THR A 240 -46.64 40.66 -44.43
CA THR A 240 -47.58 41.39 -43.55
C THR A 240 -47.80 42.82 -44.04
N VAL A 241 -46.74 43.55 -44.41
CA VAL A 241 -46.83 44.91 -44.96
C VAL A 241 -47.58 44.93 -46.29
N ASN A 242 -47.37 43.94 -47.16
CA ASN A 242 -48.11 43.83 -48.41
C ASN A 242 -49.61 43.61 -48.19
N ASP A 243 -49.98 42.74 -47.25
CA ASP A 243 -51.39 42.48 -46.95
C ASP A 243 -52.06 43.70 -46.29
N LEU A 244 -51.38 44.36 -45.34
CA LEU A 244 -51.84 45.66 -44.82
C LEU A 244 -51.97 46.73 -45.90
N THR A 245 -51.11 46.70 -46.92
CA THR A 245 -51.20 47.63 -48.06
C THR A 245 -52.42 47.36 -48.92
N LYS A 246 -52.72 46.08 -49.21
CA LYS A 246 -53.95 45.70 -49.91
C LYS A 246 -55.20 46.09 -49.12
N ASP A 247 -55.21 45.83 -47.81
CA ASP A 247 -56.30 46.22 -46.93
C ASP A 247 -56.49 47.73 -46.94
N ARG A 248 -55.40 48.50 -46.84
CA ARG A 248 -55.44 49.96 -46.94
C ARG A 248 -56.00 50.44 -48.27
N ASP A 249 -55.62 49.84 -49.40
CA ASP A 249 -56.14 50.23 -50.71
C ASP A 249 -57.61 49.84 -50.88
N SER A 250 -58.02 48.68 -50.37
CA SER A 250 -59.43 48.25 -50.30
C SER A 250 -60.28 49.22 -49.47
N LEU A 251 -59.83 49.58 -48.27
CA LEU A 251 -60.50 50.58 -47.43
C LEU A 251 -60.56 51.94 -48.13
N LYS A 252 -59.51 52.34 -48.84
CA LYS A 252 -59.49 53.58 -49.61
C LYS A 252 -60.53 53.58 -50.72
N THR A 253 -60.69 52.48 -51.46
CA THR A 253 -61.74 52.33 -52.47
C THR A 253 -63.13 52.38 -51.83
N GLN A 254 -63.34 51.67 -50.71
CA GLN A 254 -64.62 51.75 -49.98
C GLN A 254 -64.96 53.17 -49.55
N ILE A 255 -63.98 53.95 -49.05
CA ILE A 255 -64.18 55.36 -48.70
C ILE A 255 -64.57 56.17 -49.94
N GLN A 256 -63.91 55.97 -51.08
CA GLN A 256 -64.26 56.66 -52.32
C GLN A 256 -65.68 56.32 -52.81
N ASP A 257 -66.09 55.06 -52.70
CA ASP A 257 -67.45 54.63 -53.05
C ASP A 257 -68.49 55.26 -52.10
N TYR A 258 -68.20 55.30 -50.79
CA TYR A 258 -69.05 56.01 -49.83
C TYR A 258 -69.14 57.51 -50.15
N ASP A 259 -68.04 58.18 -50.45
CA ASP A 259 -68.03 59.59 -50.86
C ASP A 259 -68.87 59.83 -52.12
N PHE A 260 -68.79 58.92 -53.11
CA PHE A 260 -69.62 58.99 -54.31
C PHE A 260 -71.11 58.79 -53.99
N MET A 261 -71.45 57.82 -53.15
CA MET A 261 -72.83 57.61 -52.68
C MET A 261 -73.36 58.83 -51.94
N PHE A 262 -72.55 59.47 -51.08
CA PHE A 262 -72.93 60.71 -50.39
C PHE A 262 -73.13 61.88 -51.36
N ALA A 263 -72.28 62.00 -52.39
CA ALA A 263 -72.43 63.02 -53.42
C ALA A 263 -73.69 62.80 -54.29
N GLU A 264 -74.00 61.56 -54.65
CA GLU A 264 -75.22 61.22 -55.41
C GLU A 264 -76.47 61.44 -54.55
N ALA A 265 -76.45 61.05 -53.28
CA ALA A 265 -77.54 61.31 -52.33
C ALA A 265 -77.78 62.82 -52.15
N LYS A 266 -76.73 63.63 -52.09
CA LYS A 266 -76.84 65.10 -52.05
C LYS A 266 -77.48 65.66 -53.32
N LYS A 267 -77.11 65.14 -54.49
CA LYS A 267 -77.67 65.59 -55.79
C LYS A 267 -79.14 65.21 -55.99
N LYS A 268 -79.62 64.11 -55.37
CA LYS A 268 -81.04 63.71 -55.39
C LYS A 268 -81.92 64.52 -54.42
N ALA A 269 -81.32 65.29 -53.51
CA ALA A 269 -82.05 66.10 -52.54
C ALA A 269 -82.24 67.58 -52.99
N GLU A 270 -81.66 67.97 -54.12
CA GLU A 270 -81.90 69.24 -54.84
C GLU A 270 -82.88 69.03 -56.01
#